data_AF-A0ABD5YTS2-F1
#
_entry.id   AF-A0ABD5YTS2-F1
#
_cell.length_a   1.000
_cell.length_b   1.000
_cell.length_c   1.000
_cell.angle_alpha   90.00
_cell.angle_beta   90.00
_cell.angle_gamma   90.00
#
_symmetry.space_group_name_H-M   'P 1'
#
loop_
_entity.id
_entity.type
_entity.pdbx_description
1 polymer ?
#
loop_
_entity_poly.entity_id
_entity_poly.type
_entity_poly.pdbx_seq_one_letter_code
_entity_poly.pdbx_strand_id
1 'polypeptide(L)'
;MNQPQADGDSLLAQQRDSKGEVAGEWDYRLKPLVTRFVLEYSQKFTEPLPLLTDDAPTSKDKVIDGYGYWVVIHYLMAQAGYDWYDETDACLTAMQNRVKSIAAYRGAEAARAEYERLLSEWKSHREDLEQWLEEAPTGEATVE
;
A
#
# COMPACT_ATOMS: atom_id res chain seq x y z
N MET A 1 -14.67 -24.91 40.68
CA MET A 1 -14.90 -23.73 39.80
C MET A 1 -14.19 -24.02 38.49
N ASN A 2 -14.93 -24.43 37.47
CA ASN A 2 -14.39 -24.57 36.12
C ASN A 2 -14.30 -23.17 35.50
N GLN A 3 -13.10 -22.73 35.16
CA GLN A 3 -12.93 -21.61 34.24
C GLN A 3 -13.47 -22.04 32.87
N PRO A 4 -14.24 -21.21 32.17
CA PRO A 4 -14.57 -21.49 30.79
C PRO A 4 -13.28 -21.41 29.96
N GLN A 5 -12.89 -22.54 29.34
CA GLN A 5 -11.92 -22.53 28.25
C GLN A 5 -12.49 -21.64 27.15
N ALA A 6 -11.75 -20.60 26.78
CA ALA A 6 -12.04 -19.86 25.57
C ALA A 6 -11.70 -20.79 24.39
N ASP A 7 -12.71 -21.46 23.84
CA ASP A 7 -12.66 -22.17 22.55
C ASP A 7 -12.54 -21.16 21.40
N GLY A 8 -11.44 -20.41 21.39
CA GLY A 8 -11.05 -19.58 20.26
C GLY A 8 -10.04 -20.35 19.42
N ASP A 9 -10.43 -20.77 18.22
CA ASP A 9 -9.49 -21.32 17.23
C ASP A 9 -8.25 -20.42 17.12
N SER A 10 -7.07 -21.02 17.03
CA SER A 10 -5.82 -20.25 16.94
C SER A 10 -5.89 -19.22 15.81
N LEU A 11 -5.23 -18.06 15.97
CA LEU A 11 -5.21 -17.03 14.92
C LEU A 11 -4.75 -17.61 13.56
N LEU A 12 -3.81 -18.55 13.58
CA LEU A 12 -3.36 -19.26 12.37
C LEU A 12 -4.50 -20.07 11.72
N ALA A 13 -5.29 -20.80 12.51
CA ALA A 13 -6.45 -21.54 12.00
C ALA A 13 -7.48 -20.58 11.38
N GLN A 14 -7.82 -19.48 12.05
CA GLN A 14 -8.73 -18.47 11.52
C GLN A 14 -8.22 -17.84 10.20
N GLN A 15 -6.89 -17.63 10.06
CA GLN A 15 -6.31 -17.14 8.81
C GLN A 15 -6.34 -18.19 7.71
N ARG A 16 -6.05 -19.46 8.02
CA ARG A 16 -6.10 -20.56 7.05
C ARG A 16 -7.51 -20.75 6.50
N ASP A 17 -8.53 -20.68 7.35
CA ASP A 17 -9.92 -20.84 6.92
C ASP A 17 -10.38 -19.70 6.00
N SER A 18 -9.93 -18.47 6.26
CA SER A 18 -10.35 -17.29 5.48
C SER A 18 -9.50 -17.03 4.22
N LYS A 19 -8.22 -17.43 4.21
CA LYS A 19 -7.26 -17.10 3.15
C LYS A 19 -6.68 -18.32 2.43
N GLY A 20 -6.99 -19.53 2.89
CA GLY A 20 -6.34 -20.77 2.44
C GLY A 20 -5.02 -21.04 3.18
N GLU A 21 -4.52 -22.26 3.04
CA GLU A 21 -3.38 -22.76 3.82
C GLU A 21 -2.12 -21.91 3.66
N VAL A 22 -1.70 -21.66 2.42
CA VAL A 22 -0.47 -20.93 2.11
C VAL A 22 -0.59 -19.46 2.52
N ALA A 23 -1.60 -18.73 2.02
CA ALA A 23 -1.75 -17.31 2.32
C ALA A 23 -2.06 -17.04 3.80
N GLY A 24 -2.79 -17.93 4.47
CA GLY A 24 -3.05 -17.84 5.90
C GLY A 24 -1.78 -18.01 6.75
N GLU A 25 -0.89 -18.92 6.34
CA GLU A 25 0.41 -19.10 6.99
C GLU A 25 1.35 -17.90 6.80
N TRP A 26 1.41 -17.37 5.57
CA TRP A 26 2.19 -16.16 5.29
C TRP A 26 1.66 -14.96 6.08
N ASP A 27 0.35 -14.72 6.12
CA ASP A 27 -0.26 -13.65 6.90
C ASP A 27 0.05 -13.78 8.40
N TYR A 28 -0.02 -14.99 8.95
CA TYR A 28 0.32 -15.27 10.34
C TYR A 28 1.79 -14.92 10.64
N ARG A 29 2.73 -15.31 9.76
CA ARG A 29 4.16 -15.03 9.91
C ARG A 29 4.49 -13.53 9.74
N LEU A 30 3.76 -12.83 8.86
CA LEU A 30 3.98 -11.42 8.57
C LEU A 30 3.52 -10.50 9.71
N LYS A 31 2.42 -10.82 10.40
CA LYS A 31 1.88 -10.00 11.51
C LYS A 31 2.93 -9.55 12.54
N PRO A 32 3.73 -10.44 13.17
CA PRO A 32 4.73 -10.01 14.15
C PRO A 32 5.88 -9.19 13.55
N LEU A 33 6.18 -9.33 12.26
CA LEU A 33 7.16 -8.48 11.58
C LEU A 33 6.59 -7.08 11.37
N VAL A 34 5.37 -6.99 10.86
CA VAL A 34 4.66 -5.72 10.64
C VAL A 34 4.43 -4.99 11.96
N THR A 35 4.05 -5.69 13.04
CA THR A 35 3.90 -5.06 14.36
C THR A 35 5.20 -4.42 14.85
N ARG A 36 6.34 -5.12 14.73
CA ARG A 36 7.65 -4.57 15.11
C ARG A 36 8.01 -3.35 14.25
N PHE A 37 7.82 -3.46 12.94
CA PHE A 37 8.04 -2.34 12.03
C PHE A 37 7.20 -1.12 12.41
N VAL A 38 5.90 -1.29 12.63
CA VAL A 38 4.99 -0.19 12.99
C VAL A 38 5.41 0.46 14.32
N LEU A 39 5.80 -0.32 15.32
CA LEU A 39 6.27 0.21 16.59
C LEU A 39 7.53 1.07 16.41
N GLU A 40 8.53 0.56 15.69
CA GLU A 40 9.76 1.30 15.40
C GLU A 40 9.50 2.56 14.58
N TYR A 41 8.67 2.45 13.54
CA TYR A 41 8.29 3.57 12.68
C TYR A 41 7.59 4.67 13.49
N SER A 42 6.59 4.31 14.31
CA SER A 42 5.85 5.28 15.14
C SER A 42 6.69 5.91 16.24
N GLN A 43 7.69 5.19 16.78
CA GLN A 43 8.61 5.75 17.78
C GLN A 43 9.61 6.72 17.14
N LYS A 44 10.09 6.39 15.93
CA LYS A 44 11.13 7.16 15.25
C LYS A 44 10.58 8.37 14.51
N PHE A 45 9.36 8.26 14.00
CA PHE A 45 8.68 9.31 13.24
C PHE A 45 7.42 9.71 14.00
N THR A 46 7.60 10.54 15.03
CA THR A 46 6.50 11.14 15.81
C THR A 46 5.77 12.25 15.03
N GLU A 47 6.41 12.78 13.99
CA GLU A 47 5.86 13.73 13.04
C GLU A 47 5.79 13.06 11.65
N PRO A 48 4.81 13.41 10.79
CA PRO A 48 4.74 12.89 9.42
C PRO A 48 6.05 13.16 8.69
N LEU A 49 6.57 12.15 7.99
CA LEU A 49 7.78 12.30 7.18
C LEU A 49 7.61 13.45 6.16
N PRO A 50 8.58 14.38 6.08
CA PRO A 50 8.50 15.51 5.15
C PRO A 50 8.51 15.01 3.70
N LEU A 51 7.77 15.71 2.83
CA LEU A 51 7.68 15.40 1.41
C LEU A 51 8.95 15.81 0.67
N LEU A 52 9.38 14.98 -0.26
CA LEU A 52 10.21 15.40 -1.39
C LEU A 52 9.29 15.39 -2.62
N THR A 53 8.82 16.57 -3.01
CA THR A 53 8.36 16.81 -4.38
C THR A 53 9.49 17.48 -5.12
N ASP A 54 9.71 17.12 -6.39
CA ASP A 54 10.76 17.72 -7.21
C ASP A 54 10.60 19.25 -7.40
N ASP A 55 9.42 19.81 -7.06
CA ASP A 55 9.08 21.23 -7.23
C ASP A 55 8.65 22.01 -5.97
N ALA A 56 9.37 21.94 -4.83
CA ALA A 56 9.14 22.96 -3.78
C ALA A 56 10.32 23.27 -2.85
N PRO A 57 10.93 24.46 -2.98
CA PRO A 57 11.07 25.34 -1.84
C PRO A 57 9.68 25.87 -1.47
N THR A 58 9.13 25.47 -0.32
CA THR A 58 8.04 26.18 0.38
C THR A 58 6.62 26.19 -0.23
N SER A 59 6.03 25.05 -0.64
CA SER A 59 4.56 24.96 -0.76
C SER A 59 3.98 24.13 0.39
N LYS A 60 3.42 24.81 1.40
CA LYS A 60 2.80 24.20 2.59
C LYS A 60 1.43 23.56 2.32
N ASP A 61 0.94 23.60 1.08
CA ASP A 61 -0.50 23.44 0.80
C ASP A 61 -0.89 22.11 0.14
N LYS A 62 0.04 21.16 -0.05
CA LYS A 62 -0.28 19.79 -0.48
C LYS A 62 0.54 18.76 0.29
N VAL A 63 0.14 18.51 1.53
CA VAL A 63 0.61 17.33 2.28
C VAL A 63 -0.06 16.10 1.65
N ILE A 64 0.70 15.25 0.96
CA ILE A 64 0.22 13.91 0.58
C ILE A 64 0.30 13.03 1.83
N ASP A 65 -0.84 12.80 2.45
CA ASP A 65 -0.96 11.84 3.55
C ASP A 65 -0.48 10.46 3.07
N GLY A 66 0.57 9.93 3.70
CA GLY A 66 1.06 8.57 3.45
C GLY A 66 2.34 8.42 2.63
N TYR A 67 2.96 9.51 2.15
CA TYR A 67 4.23 9.44 1.40
C TYR A 67 5.34 8.67 2.15
N GLY A 68 5.48 8.91 3.46
CA GLY A 68 6.44 8.19 4.29
C GLY A 68 6.24 6.68 4.33
N TYR A 69 4.99 6.20 4.27
CA TYR A 69 4.70 4.76 4.18
C TYR A 69 4.98 4.20 2.80
N TRP A 70 4.71 4.97 1.75
CA TRP A 70 5.04 4.57 0.38
C TRP A 70 6.55 4.39 0.18
N VAL A 71 7.36 5.34 0.67
CA VAL A 71 8.84 5.25 0.60
C VAL A 71 9.36 3.98 1.28
N VAL A 72 8.75 3.56 2.39
CA VAL A 72 9.11 2.29 3.05
C VAL A 72 8.82 1.09 2.16
N ILE A 73 7.65 1.06 1.51
CA ILE A 73 7.26 -0.03 0.61
C ILE A 73 8.24 -0.09 -0.56
N HIS A 74 8.54 1.05 -1.17
CA HIS A 74 9.53 1.17 -2.24
C HIS A 74 10.89 0.60 -1.81
N TYR A 75 11.45 1.03 -0.67
CA TYR A 75 12.73 0.50 -0.19
C TYR A 75 12.69 -0.99 0.14
N LEU A 76 11.56 -1.51 0.64
CA LEU A 76 11.39 -2.94 0.87
C LEU A 76 11.43 -3.73 -0.45
N MET A 77 10.76 -3.23 -1.50
CA MET A 77 10.77 -3.86 -2.81
C MET A 77 12.16 -3.79 -3.46
N ALA A 78 12.79 -2.62 -3.47
CA ALA A 78 14.13 -2.43 -4.01
C ALA A 78 15.17 -3.34 -3.32
N GLN A 79 15.17 -3.41 -1.98
CA GLN A 79 16.10 -4.28 -1.23
C GLN A 79 15.81 -5.78 -1.41
N ALA A 80 14.59 -6.15 -1.79
CA ALA A 80 14.23 -7.51 -2.15
C ALA A 80 14.54 -7.85 -3.63
N GLY A 81 15.10 -6.92 -4.39
CA GLY A 81 15.54 -7.12 -5.77
C GLY A 81 14.46 -6.89 -6.82
N TYR A 82 13.34 -6.27 -6.46
CA TYR A 82 12.31 -5.86 -7.41
C TYR A 82 12.69 -4.54 -8.08
N ASP A 83 12.40 -4.42 -9.37
CA ASP A 83 12.59 -3.17 -10.11
C ASP A 83 11.32 -2.30 -10.11
N TRP A 84 11.40 -1.13 -10.75
CA TRP A 84 10.29 -0.18 -10.85
C TRP A 84 9.06 -0.78 -11.54
N TYR A 85 9.24 -1.67 -12.52
CA TYR A 85 8.13 -2.29 -13.22
C TYR A 85 7.46 -3.36 -12.36
N ASP A 86 8.24 -4.16 -11.62
CA ASP A 86 7.73 -5.09 -10.61
C ASP A 86 6.88 -4.36 -9.55
N GLU A 87 7.32 -3.16 -9.14
CA GLU A 87 6.58 -2.30 -8.21
C GLU A 87 5.24 -1.85 -8.82
N THR A 88 5.21 -1.46 -10.09
CA THR A 88 3.94 -1.13 -10.77
C THR A 88 2.99 -2.32 -10.89
N ASP A 89 3.51 -3.53 -11.14
CA ASP A 89 2.71 -4.76 -11.22
C ASP A 89 2.13 -5.15 -9.85
N ALA A 90 2.92 -4.97 -8.79
CA ALA A 90 2.47 -5.17 -7.41
C ALA A 90 1.38 -4.17 -7.03
N CYS A 91 1.53 -2.90 -7.40
CA CYS A 91 0.52 -1.87 -7.20
C CYS A 91 -0.79 -2.20 -7.93
N LEU A 92 -0.72 -2.61 -9.19
CA LEU A 92 -1.90 -3.01 -9.96
C LEU A 92 -2.62 -4.19 -9.29
N THR A 93 -1.87 -5.21 -8.90
CA THR A 93 -2.41 -6.38 -8.20
C THR A 93 -3.06 -5.98 -6.86
N ALA A 94 -2.43 -5.09 -6.09
CA ALA A 94 -2.96 -4.60 -4.83
C ALA A 94 -4.28 -3.84 -5.01
N MET A 95 -4.38 -2.97 -6.03
CA MET A 95 -5.61 -2.25 -6.36
C MET A 95 -6.75 -3.22 -6.72
N GLN A 96 -6.48 -4.20 -7.59
CA GLN A 96 -7.46 -5.23 -7.95
C GLN A 96 -7.94 -6.02 -6.73
N ASN A 97 -7.02 -6.43 -5.86
CA ASN A 97 -7.35 -7.14 -4.63
C ASN A 97 -8.15 -6.27 -3.65
N ARG A 98 -7.90 -4.95 -3.61
CA ARG A 98 -8.65 -4.02 -2.78
C ARG A 98 -10.10 -3.90 -3.24
N VAL A 99 -10.35 -3.79 -4.54
CA VAL A 99 -11.71 -3.79 -5.11
C VAL A 99 -12.44 -5.09 -4.79
N LYS A 100 -11.78 -6.25 -4.95
CA LYS A 100 -12.35 -7.55 -4.56
C LYS A 100 -12.67 -7.63 -3.06
N SER A 101 -11.80 -7.06 -2.22
CA SER A 101 -12.02 -6.99 -0.77
C SER A 101 -13.24 -6.10 -0.44
N ILE A 102 -13.39 -4.96 -1.11
CA ILE A 102 -14.57 -4.11 -0.96
C ILE A 102 -15.83 -4.89 -1.35
N ALA A 103 -15.80 -5.68 -2.43
CA ALA A 103 -16.92 -6.53 -2.79
C ALA A 103 -17.27 -7.53 -1.67
N ALA A 104 -16.24 -8.17 -1.08
CA ALA A 104 -16.42 -9.14 0.00
C ALA A 104 -16.99 -8.51 1.29
N TYR A 105 -16.58 -7.29 1.66
CA TYR A 105 -16.96 -6.66 2.94
C TYR A 105 -18.13 -5.67 2.84
N ARG A 106 -18.34 -5.06 1.67
CA ARG A 106 -19.29 -3.94 1.44
C ARG A 106 -20.27 -4.21 0.30
N GLY A 107 -20.13 -5.31 -0.43
CA GLY A 107 -21.02 -5.71 -1.52
C GLY A 107 -20.59 -5.20 -2.90
N ALA A 108 -21.18 -5.80 -3.94
CA ALA A 108 -20.79 -5.59 -5.33
C ALA A 108 -20.93 -4.13 -5.80
N GLU A 109 -21.99 -3.41 -5.39
CA GLU A 109 -22.20 -2.03 -5.84
C GLU A 109 -21.15 -1.07 -5.27
N ALA A 110 -20.73 -1.25 -4.02
CA ALA A 110 -19.65 -0.46 -3.43
C ALA A 110 -18.32 -0.69 -4.17
N ALA A 111 -18.05 -1.94 -4.59
CA ALA A 111 -16.85 -2.27 -5.36
C ALA A 111 -16.89 -1.67 -6.77
N ARG A 112 -18.04 -1.69 -7.45
CA ARG A 112 -18.20 -1.04 -8.77
C ARG A 112 -18.02 0.47 -8.66
N ALA A 113 -18.64 1.11 -7.66
CA ALA A 113 -18.49 2.53 -7.44
C ALA A 113 -17.02 2.92 -7.21
N GLU A 114 -16.29 2.16 -6.38
CA GLU A 114 -14.87 2.42 -6.16
C GLU A 114 -14.02 2.18 -7.40
N TYR A 115 -14.29 1.13 -8.17
CA TYR A 115 -13.62 0.88 -9.44
C TYR A 115 -13.80 2.03 -10.43
N GLU A 116 -15.04 2.51 -10.61
CA GLU A 116 -15.32 3.63 -11.51
C GLU A 116 -14.67 4.92 -11.03
N ARG A 117 -14.64 5.16 -9.71
CA ARG A 117 -13.93 6.31 -9.13
C ARG A 117 -12.43 6.25 -9.46
N LEU A 118 -11.77 5.12 -9.20
CA LEU A 118 -10.33 4.94 -9.51
C LEU A 118 -10.04 5.10 -11.00
N LEU A 119 -10.89 4.55 -11.86
CA LEU A 119 -10.76 4.69 -13.32
C LEU A 119 -10.92 6.15 -13.77
N SER A 120 -11.86 6.88 -13.18
CA SER A 120 -12.08 8.31 -13.47
C SER A 120 -10.87 9.15 -13.07
N GLU A 121 -10.31 8.93 -11.88
CA GLU A 121 -9.10 9.62 -11.42
C GLU A 121 -7.92 9.36 -12.37
N TRP A 122 -7.69 8.08 -12.74
CA TRP A 122 -6.61 7.73 -13.65
C TRP A 122 -6.76 8.37 -15.04
N LYS A 123 -8.00 8.41 -15.56
CA LYS A 123 -8.29 9.09 -16.83
C LYS A 123 -8.06 10.59 -16.74
N SER A 124 -8.45 11.23 -15.64
CA SER A 124 -8.25 12.67 -15.42
C SER A 124 -6.77 13.04 -15.35
N HIS A 125 -5.94 12.17 -14.77
CA HIS A 125 -4.50 12.41 -14.66
C HIS A 125 -3.76 12.38 -16.00
N ARG A 126 -4.37 11.82 -17.05
CA ARG A 126 -3.71 11.64 -18.34
C ARG A 126 -3.19 12.94 -18.94
N GLU A 127 -4.01 13.98 -18.97
CA GLU A 127 -3.63 15.26 -19.60
C GLU A 127 -2.45 15.90 -18.85
N ASP A 128 -2.50 15.89 -17.51
CA ASP A 128 -1.40 16.38 -16.66
C ASP A 128 -0.11 15.58 -16.88
N LEU A 129 -0.23 14.25 -17.02
CA LEU A 129 0.92 13.37 -17.26
C LEU A 129 1.57 13.64 -18.62
N GLU A 130 0.77 13.74 -19.69
CA GLU A 130 1.30 14.01 -21.03
C GLU A 130 1.98 15.38 -21.08
N GLN A 131 1.38 16.40 -20.43
CA GLN A 131 2.01 17.71 -20.31
C GLN A 131 3.36 17.62 -19.58
N TRP A 132 3.41 16.91 -18.45
CA TRP A 132 4.66 16.74 -17.70
C TRP A 132 5.73 16.01 -18.52
N LEU A 133 5.35 14.99 -19.30
CA LEU A 133 6.27 14.24 -20.17
C LEU A 133 6.84 15.10 -21.31
N GLU A 134 6.09 16.09 -21.80
CA GLU A 134 6.56 17.04 -22.81
C GLU A 134 7.53 18.08 -22.21
N GLU A 135 7.31 18.48 -20.96
CA GLU A 135 8.06 19.57 -20.31
C GLU A 135 9.30 19.08 -19.55
N ALA A 136 9.31 17.83 -19.06
CA ALA A 136 10.38 17.29 -18.24
C ALA A 136 11.45 16.52 -19.05
N PRO A 137 12.75 16.66 -18.72
CA PRO A 137 13.78 15.75 -19.21
C PRO A 137 13.49 14.31 -18.78
N THR A 138 13.52 13.35 -19.71
CA THR A 138 13.22 11.94 -19.44
C THR A 138 14.45 11.06 -19.63
N GLY A 139 14.59 10.01 -18.82
CA GLY A 139 15.70 9.04 -18.93
C GLY A 139 17.06 9.53 -18.43
N GLU A 140 17.13 10.72 -17.84
CA GLU A 140 18.37 11.34 -17.32
C GLU A 140 18.51 11.28 -15.80
N ALA A 141 17.55 10.66 -15.10
CA ALA A 141 17.61 10.51 -13.65
C ALA A 141 18.75 9.57 -13.24
N THR A 142 19.84 10.13 -12.71
CA THR A 142 20.93 9.38 -12.10
C THR A 142 20.55 8.95 -10.68
N VAL A 143 20.63 7.65 -10.42
CA VAL A 143 20.59 7.10 -9.06
C VAL A 143 21.98 7.30 -8.46
N GLU A 144 22.16 8.30 -7.59
CA GLU A 144 23.35 8.40 -6.72
C GLU A 144 23.23 7.47 -5.50
#